data_AF-A0A098Y658-F1
#
_entry.id   AF-A0A098Y658-F1
#
_cell.length_a   1.000
_cell.length_b   1.000
_cell.length_c   1.000
_cell.angle_alpha   90.00
_cell.angle_beta   90.00
_cell.angle_gamma   90.00
#
_symmetry.space_group_name_H-M   'P 1'
#
loop_
_entity.id
_entity.type
_entity.pdbx_description
1 polymer ?
#
loop_
_entity_poly.entity_id
_entity_poly.type
_entity_poly.pdbx_seq_one_letter_code
_entity_poly.pdbx_strand_id
1 'polypeptide(L)'
;MTARAPLRVTALTTRLSVGVVGAVVAVAVLLPAQVSAWGLGILAVGVLVGLPHGAVDHLVPDWVAGRPERMLRPGVLVGYAVTALLALGALLVTPVVSLLLLFVVSAVHFGMGEVAFDAERSGTPWRPALRDVAPVVGLGGLPIAVPLARWPEEADRVLAALSPELPGLLTPGVRQAALAVVAVALLGTVCAALACGRPGWAAEAGLLAALFTLAPPAAAFGAYFGGWHAVRHIGRLLVLDPRNGADLTAGRLGAPLLRYATAAAVPTGVALAGIALLVLGAQRPDWTAGALAVLLGLTVPHMAVVALLDRRSPARLQQQPVRVDPSAGG
;
A
#
# COMPACT_ATOMS: atom_id res chain seq x y z
N MET A 1 -23.81 10.69 7.42
CA MET A 1 -23.38 9.91 6.23
C MET A 1 -23.98 8.52 6.37
N THR A 2 -24.95 8.12 5.54
CA THR A 2 -25.53 6.77 5.66
C THR A 2 -24.44 5.71 5.57
N ALA A 3 -24.48 4.68 6.42
CA ALA A 3 -23.49 3.58 6.47
C ALA A 3 -23.24 2.85 5.12
N ARG A 4 -24.05 3.13 4.10
CA ARG A 4 -24.01 2.52 2.76
C ARG A 4 -22.90 3.05 1.83
N ALA A 5 -22.44 4.30 2.01
CA ALA A 5 -21.44 4.89 1.10
C ALA A 5 -20.04 4.25 1.23
N PRO A 6 -19.49 4.05 2.45
CA PRO A 6 -18.21 3.36 2.64
C PRO A 6 -18.20 1.93 2.09
N LEU A 7 -19.30 1.19 2.27
CA LEU A 7 -19.43 -0.20 1.81
C LEU A 7 -19.39 -0.34 0.27
N ARG A 8 -19.92 0.65 -0.47
CA ARG A 8 -19.86 0.62 -1.95
C ARG A 8 -18.45 0.86 -2.47
N VAL A 9 -17.72 1.80 -1.84
CA VAL A 9 -16.34 2.11 -2.24
C VAL A 9 -15.44 0.91 -1.95
N THR A 10 -15.52 0.32 -0.75
CA THR A 10 -14.70 -0.86 -0.39
C THR A 10 -15.04 -2.08 -1.25
N ALA A 11 -16.31 -2.29 -1.60
CA ALA A 11 -16.70 -3.36 -2.52
C ALA A 11 -16.13 -3.15 -3.93
N LEU A 12 -16.17 -1.92 -4.45
CA LEU A 12 -15.62 -1.60 -5.76
C LEU A 12 -14.09 -1.78 -5.78
N THR A 13 -13.38 -1.21 -4.80
CA THR A 13 -11.91 -1.33 -4.74
C THR A 13 -11.49 -2.79 -4.55
N THR A 14 -12.24 -3.59 -3.79
CA THR A 14 -12.00 -5.04 -3.68
C THR A 14 -12.11 -5.72 -5.05
N ARG A 15 -13.19 -5.49 -5.81
CA ARG A 15 -13.38 -6.11 -7.13
C ARG A 15 -12.30 -5.70 -8.12
N LEU A 16 -11.94 -4.41 -8.15
CA LEU A 16 -10.86 -3.91 -9.00
C LEU A 16 -9.52 -4.57 -8.63
N SER A 17 -9.19 -4.62 -7.33
CA SER A 17 -7.95 -5.21 -6.84
C SER A 17 -7.85 -6.70 -7.21
N VAL A 18 -8.91 -7.45 -6.93
CA VAL A 18 -8.99 -8.89 -7.26
C VAL A 18 -8.94 -9.11 -8.76
N GLY A 19 -9.62 -8.28 -9.55
CA GLY A 19 -9.61 -8.37 -11.02
C GLY A 19 -8.22 -8.12 -11.62
N VAL A 20 -7.55 -7.05 -11.19
CA VAL A 20 -6.20 -6.69 -11.68
C VAL A 20 -5.18 -7.75 -11.28
N VAL A 21 -5.12 -8.12 -10.00
CA VAL A 21 -4.17 -9.13 -9.52
C VAL A 21 -4.49 -10.51 -10.09
N GLY A 22 -5.77 -10.89 -10.15
CA GLY A 22 -6.21 -12.13 -10.75
C GLY A 22 -5.83 -12.26 -12.23
N ALA A 23 -5.94 -11.16 -12.99
CA ALA A 23 -5.49 -11.13 -14.38
C ALA A 23 -3.97 -11.34 -14.51
N VAL A 24 -3.17 -10.68 -13.68
CA VAL A 24 -1.71 -10.87 -13.69
C VAL A 24 -1.32 -12.29 -13.27
N VAL A 25 -1.97 -12.86 -12.27
CA VAL A 25 -1.78 -14.28 -11.87
C VAL A 25 -2.15 -15.21 -13.02
N ALA A 26 -3.29 -15.00 -13.68
CA ALA A 26 -3.72 -15.82 -14.81
C ALA A 26 -2.71 -15.75 -15.97
N VAL A 27 -2.21 -14.56 -16.32
CA VAL A 27 -1.16 -14.39 -17.34
C VAL A 27 0.14 -15.05 -16.89
N ALA A 28 0.52 -14.96 -15.62
CA ALA A 28 1.73 -15.62 -15.12
C ALA A 28 1.67 -17.16 -15.22
N VAL A 29 0.49 -17.75 -15.03
CA VAL A 29 0.27 -19.20 -15.19
C VAL A 29 0.21 -19.60 -16.67
N LEU A 30 -0.57 -18.87 -17.48
CA LEU A 30 -0.86 -19.26 -18.87
C LEU A 30 0.24 -18.85 -19.86
N LEU A 31 0.91 -17.73 -19.57
CA LEU A 31 1.84 -17.02 -20.46
C LEU A 31 3.07 -16.52 -19.67
N PRO A 32 3.83 -17.41 -19.00
CA PRO A 32 4.92 -17.03 -18.09
C PRO A 32 6.04 -16.24 -18.78
N ALA A 33 6.33 -16.55 -20.05
CA ALA A 33 7.33 -15.80 -20.83
C ALA A 33 6.87 -14.35 -21.08
N GLN A 34 5.57 -14.13 -21.33
CA GLN A 34 5.01 -12.82 -21.60
C GLN A 34 4.97 -11.95 -20.34
N VAL A 35 4.56 -12.49 -19.19
CA VAL A 35 4.57 -11.72 -17.93
C VAL A 35 5.99 -11.29 -17.55
N SER A 36 6.99 -12.13 -17.85
CA SER A 36 8.40 -11.80 -17.64
C SER A 36 8.85 -10.67 -18.57
N ALA A 37 8.54 -10.78 -19.88
CA ALA A 37 8.84 -9.74 -20.86
C ALA A 37 8.17 -8.39 -20.53
N TRP A 38 6.95 -8.40 -19.97
CA TRP A 38 6.20 -7.19 -19.62
C TRP A 38 6.46 -6.69 -18.21
N GLY A 39 7.27 -7.38 -17.40
CA GLY A 39 7.35 -7.13 -15.96
C GLY A 39 7.74 -5.69 -15.59
N LEU A 40 8.70 -5.11 -16.31
CA LEU A 40 9.09 -3.71 -16.10
C LEU A 40 8.00 -2.72 -16.56
N GLY A 41 7.26 -3.03 -17.61
CA GLY A 41 6.12 -2.21 -18.05
C GLY A 41 4.97 -2.23 -17.03
N ILE A 42 4.66 -3.42 -16.49
CA ILE A 42 3.69 -3.58 -15.41
C ILE A 42 4.13 -2.83 -14.15
N LEU A 43 5.43 -2.90 -13.80
CA LEU A 43 5.99 -2.13 -12.69
C LEU A 43 5.83 -0.62 -12.93
N ALA A 44 6.17 -0.12 -14.12
CA ALA A 44 6.07 1.30 -14.44
C ALA A 44 4.63 1.79 -14.32
N VAL A 45 3.66 1.06 -14.90
CA VAL A 45 2.24 1.38 -14.76
C VAL A 45 1.80 1.33 -13.30
N GLY A 46 2.23 0.30 -12.57
CA GLY A 46 1.95 0.14 -11.14
C GLY A 46 2.48 1.29 -10.30
N VAL A 47 3.70 1.75 -10.56
CA VAL A 47 4.29 2.92 -9.89
C VAL A 47 3.54 4.20 -10.28
N LEU A 48 3.23 4.42 -11.56
CA LEU A 48 2.51 5.62 -12.02
C LEU A 48 1.11 5.73 -11.41
N VAL A 49 0.37 4.63 -11.35
CA VAL A 49 -0.97 4.58 -10.75
C VAL A 49 -0.90 4.57 -9.23
N GLY A 50 0.13 3.93 -8.68
CA GLY A 50 0.30 3.75 -7.25
C GLY A 50 0.78 5.03 -6.56
N LEU A 51 1.84 5.68 -7.03
CA LEU A 51 2.50 6.81 -6.38
C LEU A 51 1.54 7.94 -5.90
N PRO A 52 0.46 8.29 -6.62
CA PRO A 52 -0.57 9.21 -6.14
C PRO A 52 -1.17 8.89 -4.76
N HIS A 53 -1.20 7.63 -4.30
CA HIS A 53 -1.91 7.26 -3.07
C HIS A 53 -1.38 7.99 -1.82
N GLY A 54 -0.06 8.19 -1.72
CA GLY A 54 0.58 9.00 -0.67
C GLY A 54 0.76 10.48 -1.03
N ALA A 55 0.46 10.88 -2.27
CA ALA A 55 0.67 12.26 -2.73
C ALA A 55 -0.27 13.28 -2.05
N VAL A 56 -1.38 12.80 -1.47
CA VAL A 56 -2.36 13.64 -0.77
C VAL A 56 -2.18 13.63 0.76
N ASP A 57 -1.10 13.06 1.27
CA ASP A 57 -0.84 12.93 2.71
C ASP A 57 -0.83 14.25 3.47
N HIS A 58 -0.40 15.32 2.81
CA HIS A 58 -0.43 16.67 3.35
C HIS A 58 -1.85 17.16 3.72
N LEU A 59 -2.90 16.55 3.16
CA LEU A 59 -4.31 16.86 3.43
C LEU A 59 -4.94 15.95 4.49
N VAL A 60 -4.37 14.76 4.71
CA VAL A 60 -4.94 13.74 5.61
C VAL A 60 -5.16 14.27 7.03
N PRO A 61 -4.26 15.05 7.66
CA PRO A 61 -4.50 15.60 9.00
C PRO A 61 -5.75 16.48 9.10
N ASP A 62 -6.06 17.26 8.06
CA ASP A 62 -7.26 18.09 7.99
C ASP A 62 -8.51 17.26 7.73
N TRP A 63 -8.43 16.31 6.80
CA TRP A 63 -9.54 15.39 6.53
C TRP A 63 -9.91 14.60 7.77
N VAL A 64 -8.91 14.10 8.52
CA VAL A 64 -9.06 13.41 9.81
C VAL A 64 -9.64 14.32 10.90
N ALA A 65 -9.39 15.63 10.85
CA ALA A 65 -10.02 16.62 11.73
C ALA A 65 -11.44 17.04 11.27
N GLY A 66 -11.89 16.57 10.10
CA GLY A 66 -13.22 16.88 9.56
C GLY A 66 -13.27 18.24 8.87
N ARG A 67 -12.11 18.82 8.58
CA ARG A 67 -11.98 20.14 7.96
C ARG A 67 -11.96 19.98 6.43
N PRO A 68 -12.85 20.65 5.69
CA PRO A 68 -12.90 20.55 4.23
C PRO A 68 -11.82 21.39 3.52
N GLU A 69 -11.17 22.29 4.25
CA GLU A 69 -10.27 23.31 3.70
C GLU A 69 -8.85 22.81 3.46
N ARG A 70 -8.24 23.32 2.38
CA ARG A 70 -6.85 23.07 1.96
C ARG A 70 -5.88 23.99 2.68
N MET A 71 -5.88 24.01 4.01
CA MET A 71 -4.85 24.79 4.69
C MET A 71 -3.54 23.99 4.61
N LEU A 72 -2.66 24.34 3.67
CA LEU A 72 -1.32 23.77 3.62
C LEU A 72 -0.69 24.01 5.00
N ARG A 73 -0.46 22.93 5.74
CA ARG A 73 0.19 22.98 7.04
C ARG A 73 1.69 22.89 6.80
N PRO A 74 2.46 23.98 6.91
CA PRO A 74 3.87 23.95 6.55
C PRO A 74 4.63 22.92 7.39
N GLY A 75 4.26 22.73 8.66
CA GLY A 75 4.84 21.70 9.52
C GLY A 75 4.65 20.27 9.01
N VAL A 76 3.51 19.96 8.35
CA VAL A 76 3.30 18.63 7.75
C VAL A 76 4.19 18.46 6.53
N LEU A 77 4.27 19.46 5.65
CA LEU A 77 5.12 19.42 4.45
C LEU A 77 6.61 19.34 4.81
N VAL A 78 7.06 20.17 5.75
CA VAL A 78 8.44 20.19 6.23
C VAL A 78 8.77 18.87 6.93
N GLY A 79 7.91 18.39 7.83
CA GLY A 79 8.11 17.09 8.49
C GLY A 79 8.18 15.94 7.48
N TYR A 80 7.32 15.96 6.47
CA TYR A 80 7.31 14.98 5.38
C TYR A 80 8.62 15.01 4.59
N ALA A 81 9.04 16.20 4.15
CA ALA A 81 10.28 16.37 3.38
C ALA A 81 11.52 15.97 4.19
N VAL A 82 11.62 16.43 5.45
CA VAL A 82 12.75 16.12 6.33
C VAL A 82 12.86 14.62 6.57
N THR A 83 11.76 13.94 6.91
CA THR A 83 11.80 12.48 7.16
C THR A 83 12.10 11.68 5.90
N ALA A 84 11.58 12.08 4.73
CA ALA A 84 11.95 11.46 3.46
C ALA A 84 13.45 11.66 3.13
N LEU A 85 13.96 12.88 3.29
CA LEU A 85 15.38 13.19 3.05
C LEU A 85 16.30 12.48 4.04
N LEU A 86 15.90 12.33 5.30
CA LEU A 86 16.66 11.55 6.29
C LEU A 86 16.69 10.06 5.91
N ALA A 87 15.57 9.49 5.47
CA ALA A 87 15.54 8.10 5.01
C ALA A 87 16.41 7.88 3.76
N LEU A 88 16.34 8.78 2.78
CA LEU A 88 17.20 8.76 1.59
C LEU A 88 18.67 8.99 1.93
N GLY A 89 18.97 9.93 2.83
CA GLY A 89 20.33 10.18 3.30
C GLY A 89 20.91 8.97 4.04
N ALA A 90 20.11 8.29 4.86
CA ALA A 90 20.51 7.06 5.54
C ALA A 90 20.81 5.92 4.54
N LEU A 91 20.07 5.81 3.43
CA LEU A 91 20.41 4.89 2.35
C LEU A 91 21.78 5.18 1.70
N LEU A 92 22.22 6.43 1.69
CA LEU A 92 23.55 6.79 1.16
C LEU A 92 24.68 6.53 2.16
N VAL A 93 24.44 6.69 3.46
CA VAL A 93 25.47 6.60 4.50
C VAL A 93 25.59 5.18 5.07
N THR A 94 24.46 4.50 5.28
CA THR A 94 24.36 3.15 5.87
C THR A 94 23.39 2.27 5.08
N PRO A 95 23.65 1.99 3.79
CA PRO A 95 22.70 1.36 2.87
C PRO A 95 22.17 0.01 3.37
N VAL A 96 23.04 -0.88 3.86
CA VAL A 96 22.66 -2.20 4.37
C VAL A 96 21.64 -2.10 5.50
N VAL A 97 21.97 -1.34 6.56
CA VAL A 97 21.11 -1.19 7.74
C VAL A 97 19.80 -0.51 7.36
N SER A 98 19.88 0.54 6.55
CA SER A 98 18.72 1.29 6.08
C SER A 98 17.77 0.44 5.24
N LEU A 99 18.27 -0.35 4.29
CA LEU A 99 17.45 -1.24 3.47
C LEU A 99 16.75 -2.31 4.31
N LEU A 100 17.45 -2.96 5.24
CA LEU A 100 16.86 -3.96 6.13
C LEU A 100 15.75 -3.36 7.00
N LEU A 101 15.97 -2.19 7.59
CA LEU A 101 14.95 -1.49 8.37
C LEU A 101 13.77 -1.06 7.50
N LEU A 102 14.02 -0.49 6.32
CA LEU A 102 12.97 -0.03 5.41
C LEU A 102 12.16 -1.20 4.82
N PHE A 103 12.74 -2.40 4.68
CA PHE A 103 11.98 -3.61 4.35
C PHE A 103 11.03 -4.02 5.47
N VAL A 104 11.49 -3.98 6.73
CA VAL A 104 10.60 -4.25 7.88
C VAL A 104 9.49 -3.21 7.96
N VAL A 105 9.83 -1.92 7.84
CA VAL A 105 8.86 -0.81 7.84
C VAL A 105 7.84 -0.98 6.72
N SER A 106 8.30 -1.30 5.50
CA SER A 106 7.42 -1.51 4.34
C SER A 106 6.50 -2.72 4.56
N ALA A 107 7.03 -3.84 5.06
CA ALA A 107 6.22 -5.01 5.35
C ALA A 107 5.14 -4.71 6.39
N VAL A 108 5.49 -4.01 7.47
CA VAL A 108 4.53 -3.58 8.49
C VAL A 108 3.49 -2.63 7.91
N HIS A 109 3.90 -1.66 7.08
CA HIS A 109 2.98 -0.72 6.42
C HIS A 109 1.97 -1.43 5.53
N PHE A 110 2.43 -2.30 4.63
CA PHE A 110 1.58 -3.08 3.75
C PHE A 110 0.63 -3.99 4.53
N GLY A 111 1.14 -4.74 5.52
CA GLY A 111 0.35 -5.63 6.34
C GLY A 111 -0.73 -4.92 7.15
N MET A 112 -0.39 -3.78 7.76
CA MET A 112 -1.39 -2.96 8.48
C MET A 112 -2.44 -2.38 7.52
N GLY A 113 -2.04 -1.98 6.31
CA GLY A 113 -2.95 -1.51 5.28
C GLY A 113 -4.03 -2.53 4.94
N GLU A 114 -3.64 -3.81 4.81
CA GLU A 114 -4.57 -4.92 4.55
C GLU A 114 -5.54 -5.14 5.72
N VAL A 115 -5.04 -5.22 6.95
CA VAL A 115 -5.89 -5.44 8.13
C VAL A 115 -6.84 -4.26 8.37
N ALA A 116 -6.36 -3.03 8.21
CA ALA A 116 -7.19 -1.82 8.34
C ALA A 116 -8.30 -1.78 7.29
N PHE A 117 -7.99 -2.10 6.03
CA PHE A 117 -8.97 -2.15 4.95
C PHE A 117 -10.03 -3.22 5.18
N ASP A 118 -9.63 -4.40 5.66
CA ASP A 118 -10.55 -5.49 5.97
C ASP A 118 -11.54 -5.13 7.09
N ALA A 119 -11.06 -4.45 8.13
CA ALA A 119 -11.91 -3.95 9.20
C ALA A 119 -12.90 -2.88 8.70
N GLU A 120 -12.42 -1.92 7.90
CA GLU A 120 -13.29 -0.90 7.29
C GLU A 120 -14.36 -1.50 6.38
N ARG A 121 -14.00 -2.51 5.59
CA ARG A 121 -14.95 -3.27 4.76
C ARG A 121 -16.00 -3.98 5.61
N SER A 122 -15.61 -4.47 6.78
CA SER A 122 -16.51 -5.12 7.75
C SER A 122 -17.31 -4.12 8.59
N GLY A 123 -17.09 -2.82 8.41
CA GLY A 123 -17.74 -1.75 9.18
C GLY A 123 -17.27 -1.68 10.63
N THR A 124 -16.15 -2.30 10.97
CA THR A 124 -15.62 -2.37 12.34
C THR A 124 -14.52 -1.33 12.55
N PRO A 125 -14.53 -0.59 13.66
CA PRO A 125 -13.39 0.23 14.05
C PRO A 125 -12.15 -0.64 14.25
N TRP A 126 -11.01 -0.18 13.76
CA TRP A 126 -9.73 -0.89 13.92
C TRP A 126 -8.72 -0.07 14.72
N ARG A 127 -7.92 -0.81 15.51
CA ARG A 127 -6.68 -0.36 16.12
C ARG A 127 -5.71 -1.55 16.10
N PRO A 128 -4.40 -1.32 15.87
CA PRO A 128 -3.42 -2.39 15.93
C PRO A 128 -3.46 -3.13 17.27
N ALA A 129 -3.52 -4.47 17.22
CA ALA A 129 -3.51 -5.34 18.38
C ALA A 129 -2.66 -6.61 18.13
N LEU A 130 -2.36 -7.38 19.17
CA LEU A 130 -1.54 -8.61 19.05
C LEU A 130 -2.13 -9.64 18.09
N ARG A 131 -3.47 -9.72 17.98
CA ARG A 131 -4.16 -10.58 17.00
C ARG A 131 -3.82 -10.24 15.55
N ASP A 132 -3.36 -9.03 15.29
CA ASP A 132 -3.04 -8.55 13.94
C ASP A 132 -1.60 -8.90 13.53
N VAL A 133 -0.76 -9.40 14.44
CA VAL A 133 0.65 -9.70 14.13
C VAL A 133 0.78 -10.72 12.99
N ALA A 134 0.03 -11.83 13.06
CA ALA A 134 0.07 -12.86 12.01
C ALA A 134 -0.37 -12.32 10.64
N PRO A 135 -1.54 -11.65 10.47
CA PRO A 135 -1.91 -11.10 9.17
C PRO A 135 -0.98 -9.97 8.70
N VAL A 136 -0.47 -9.13 9.60
CA VAL A 136 0.49 -8.07 9.23
C VAL A 136 1.79 -8.67 8.69
N VAL A 137 2.36 -9.64 9.39
CA VAL A 137 3.60 -10.31 8.95
C VAL A 137 3.36 -11.14 7.70
N GLY A 138 2.26 -11.90 7.66
CA GLY A 138 1.94 -12.80 6.55
C GLY A 138 1.65 -12.07 5.26
N LEU A 139 0.75 -11.09 5.28
CA LEU A 139 0.35 -10.34 4.06
C LEU A 139 1.39 -9.28 3.69
N GLY A 140 1.88 -8.55 4.68
CA GLY A 140 2.87 -7.48 4.49
C GLY A 140 4.26 -7.99 4.14
N GLY A 141 4.61 -9.22 4.54
CA GLY A 141 5.89 -9.84 4.21
C GLY A 141 5.95 -10.39 2.79
N LEU A 142 4.82 -10.64 2.11
CA LEU A 142 4.79 -11.21 0.75
C LEU A 142 5.59 -10.39 -0.27
N PRO A 143 5.45 -9.04 -0.37
CA PRO A 143 6.17 -8.23 -1.35
C PRO A 143 7.68 -8.15 -1.10
N ILE A 144 8.15 -8.62 0.05
CA ILE A 144 9.55 -8.55 0.47
C ILE A 144 10.17 -9.94 0.46
N ALA A 145 9.70 -10.85 1.31
CA ALA A 145 10.34 -12.14 1.52
C ALA A 145 10.24 -13.06 0.31
N VAL A 146 9.12 -13.04 -0.43
CA VAL A 146 8.92 -13.93 -1.57
C VAL A 146 9.83 -13.56 -2.74
N PRO A 147 9.92 -12.30 -3.22
CA PRO A 147 10.92 -11.91 -4.21
C PRO A 147 12.35 -12.28 -3.82
N LEU A 148 12.74 -12.01 -2.56
CA LEU A 148 14.09 -12.33 -2.09
C LEU A 148 14.40 -13.82 -2.16
N ALA A 149 13.47 -14.69 -1.78
CA ALA A 149 13.70 -16.13 -1.70
C ALA A 149 13.44 -16.88 -3.01
N ARG A 150 12.47 -16.43 -3.81
CA ARG A 150 12.02 -17.12 -5.02
C ARG A 150 12.66 -16.60 -6.31
N TRP A 151 13.11 -15.36 -6.30
CA TRP A 151 13.67 -14.64 -7.45
C TRP A 151 14.97 -13.92 -7.06
N PRO A 152 15.96 -14.62 -6.48
CA PRO A 152 17.14 -13.99 -5.91
C PRO A 152 17.97 -13.25 -6.97
N GLU A 153 18.02 -13.73 -8.21
CA GLU A 153 18.80 -13.09 -9.28
C GLU A 153 18.23 -11.71 -9.64
N GLU A 154 16.90 -11.60 -9.82
CA GLU A 154 16.25 -10.32 -10.08
C GLU A 154 16.31 -9.38 -8.88
N ALA A 155 16.09 -9.91 -7.67
CA ALA A 155 16.16 -9.11 -6.46
C ALA A 155 17.57 -8.56 -6.25
N ASP A 156 18.60 -9.40 -6.37
CA ASP A 156 19.98 -9.03 -6.09
C ASP A 156 20.52 -8.02 -7.09
N ARG A 157 20.05 -8.06 -8.35
CA ARG A 157 20.36 -7.01 -9.33
C ARG A 157 19.94 -5.62 -8.84
N VAL A 158 18.73 -5.51 -8.28
CA VAL A 158 18.21 -4.23 -7.75
C VAL A 158 18.90 -3.87 -6.43
N LEU A 159 19.10 -4.84 -5.55
CA LEU A 159 19.75 -4.61 -4.25
C LEU A 159 21.22 -4.21 -4.40
N ALA A 160 21.98 -4.88 -5.27
CA ALA A 160 23.39 -4.57 -5.55
C ALA A 160 23.56 -3.15 -6.10
N ALA A 161 22.56 -2.63 -6.82
CA ALA A 161 22.58 -1.26 -7.32
C ALA A 161 22.44 -0.22 -6.19
N LEU A 162 21.81 -0.58 -5.07
CA LEU A 162 21.64 0.26 -3.88
C LEU A 162 22.72 0.01 -2.81
N SER A 163 23.18 -1.24 -2.68
CA SER A 163 24.19 -1.71 -1.73
C SER A 163 24.86 -2.97 -2.29
N PRO A 164 26.10 -2.88 -2.80
CA PRO A 164 26.83 -4.04 -3.31
C PRO A 164 27.00 -5.17 -2.28
N GLU A 165 27.01 -4.83 -0.98
CA GLU A 165 27.25 -5.77 0.12
C GLU A 165 26.00 -6.57 0.51
N LEU A 166 24.80 -5.98 0.35
CA LEU A 166 23.56 -6.56 0.87
C LEU A 166 23.24 -7.96 0.31
N PRO A 167 23.37 -8.23 -1.01
CA PRO A 167 23.14 -9.58 -1.55
C PRO A 167 23.98 -10.66 -0.86
N GLY A 168 25.24 -10.35 -0.49
CA GLY A 168 26.13 -11.29 0.19
C GLY A 168 25.70 -11.63 1.63
N LEU A 169 24.98 -10.71 2.29
CA LEU A 169 24.42 -10.92 3.63
C LEU A 169 23.12 -11.74 3.59
N LEU A 170 22.36 -11.61 2.50
CA LEU A 170 21.13 -12.37 2.26
C LEU A 170 21.46 -13.77 1.75
N THR A 171 22.09 -14.59 2.60
CA THR A 171 22.37 -15.99 2.27
C THR A 171 21.08 -16.77 1.98
N PRO A 172 21.15 -17.91 1.28
CA PRO A 172 19.98 -18.76 1.08
C PRO A 172 19.25 -19.10 2.39
N GLY A 173 20.00 -19.38 3.48
CA GLY A 173 19.43 -19.64 4.79
C GLY A 173 18.63 -18.45 5.35
N VAL A 174 19.14 -17.23 5.22
CA VAL A 174 18.44 -16.01 5.66
C VAL A 174 17.16 -15.79 4.85
N ARG A 175 17.23 -15.95 3.52
CA ARG A 175 16.06 -15.81 2.62
C ARG A 175 14.97 -16.83 2.94
N GLN A 176 15.36 -18.09 3.12
CA GLN A 176 14.41 -19.17 3.45
C GLN A 176 13.83 -19.00 4.86
N ALA A 177 14.61 -18.53 5.83
CA ALA A 177 14.09 -18.21 7.16
C ALA A 177 13.05 -17.08 7.10
N ALA A 178 13.32 -16.00 6.37
CA ALA A 178 12.36 -14.91 6.17
C ALA A 178 11.09 -15.40 5.47
N LEU A 179 11.23 -16.20 4.41
CA LEU A 179 10.10 -16.82 3.71
C LEU A 179 9.28 -17.72 4.64
N ALA A 180 9.93 -18.54 5.47
CA ALA A 180 9.26 -19.44 6.40
C ALA A 180 8.43 -18.66 7.44
N VAL A 181 8.99 -17.57 8.00
CA VAL A 181 8.25 -16.69 8.93
C VAL A 181 7.00 -16.13 8.27
N VAL A 182 7.12 -15.60 7.05
CA VAL A 182 5.98 -15.06 6.29
C VAL A 182 4.97 -16.15 5.95
N ALA A 183 5.42 -17.32 5.49
CA ALA A 183 4.56 -18.43 5.12
C ALA A 183 3.76 -18.98 6.32
N VAL A 184 4.39 -19.14 7.49
CA VAL A 184 3.71 -19.59 8.72
C VAL A 184 2.68 -18.56 9.17
N ALA A 185 3.03 -17.27 9.18
CA ALA A 185 2.12 -16.19 9.56
C ALA A 185 0.92 -16.09 8.60
N LEU A 186 1.17 -16.25 7.30
CA LEU A 186 0.13 -16.27 6.27
C LEU A 186 -0.78 -17.49 6.39
N LEU A 187 -0.22 -18.69 6.62
CA LEU A 187 -1.01 -19.91 6.83
C LEU A 187 -1.90 -19.78 8.06
N GLY A 188 -1.36 -19.27 9.17
CA GLY A 188 -2.14 -18.98 10.38
C GLY A 188 -3.29 -18.00 10.09
N THR A 189 -3.02 -16.96 9.30
CA THR A 189 -4.03 -15.99 8.85
C THR A 189 -5.15 -16.62 8.02
N VAL A 190 -4.79 -17.46 7.04
CA VAL A 190 -5.76 -18.18 6.19
C VAL A 190 -6.59 -19.16 6.99
N CYS A 191 -5.96 -19.98 7.84
CA CYS A 191 -6.65 -20.94 8.70
C CYS A 191 -7.63 -20.24 9.66
N ALA A 192 -7.19 -19.14 10.30
CA ALA A 192 -8.06 -18.36 11.18
C ALA A 192 -9.24 -17.75 10.41
N ALA A 193 -9.00 -17.21 9.21
CA ALA A 193 -10.05 -16.66 8.37
C ALA A 193 -11.11 -17.72 7.99
N LEU A 194 -10.67 -18.92 7.59
CA LEU A 194 -11.57 -20.03 7.27
C LEU A 194 -12.34 -20.52 8.50
N ALA A 195 -11.68 -20.69 9.64
CA ALA A 195 -12.31 -21.09 10.90
C ALA A 195 -13.37 -20.07 11.38
N CYS A 196 -13.16 -18.79 11.12
CA CYS A 196 -14.13 -17.73 11.41
C CYS A 196 -15.18 -17.52 10.31
N GLY A 197 -15.28 -18.40 9.30
CA GLY A 197 -16.27 -18.29 8.23
C GLY A 197 -16.03 -17.11 7.28
N ARG A 198 -14.78 -16.71 7.06
CA ARG A 198 -14.36 -15.57 6.22
C ARG A 198 -13.61 -16.02 4.96
N PRO A 199 -14.21 -16.85 4.08
CA PRO A 199 -13.50 -17.44 2.93
C PRO A 199 -13.03 -16.40 1.92
N GLY A 200 -13.69 -15.25 1.80
CA GLY A 200 -13.23 -14.16 0.92
C GLY A 200 -11.88 -13.59 1.34
N TRP A 201 -11.65 -13.43 2.65
CA TRP A 201 -10.36 -12.96 3.17
C TRP A 201 -9.24 -13.98 2.96
N ALA A 202 -9.55 -15.26 3.19
CA ALA A 202 -8.65 -16.37 2.88
C ALA A 202 -8.29 -16.42 1.38
N ALA A 203 -9.28 -16.23 0.49
CA ALA A 203 -9.08 -16.23 -0.95
C ALA A 203 -8.20 -15.05 -1.41
N GLU A 204 -8.39 -13.85 -0.85
CA GLU A 204 -7.54 -12.70 -1.14
C GLU A 204 -6.10 -12.91 -0.68
N ALA A 205 -5.90 -13.46 0.51
CA ALA A 205 -4.57 -13.82 1.01
C ALA A 205 -3.88 -14.86 0.10
N GLY A 206 -4.62 -15.89 -0.32
CA GLY A 206 -4.14 -16.88 -1.29
C GLY A 206 -3.81 -16.29 -2.66
N LEU A 207 -4.62 -15.34 -3.14
CA LEU A 207 -4.39 -14.64 -4.40
C LEU A 207 -3.12 -13.79 -4.37
N LEU A 208 -2.88 -13.06 -3.27
CA LEU A 208 -1.62 -12.33 -3.07
C LEU A 208 -0.41 -13.26 -3.01
N ALA A 209 -0.53 -14.39 -2.30
CA ALA A 209 0.52 -15.40 -2.26
C ALA A 209 0.84 -15.95 -3.66
N ALA A 210 -0.21 -16.25 -4.44
CA ALA A 210 -0.07 -16.69 -5.83
C ALA A 210 0.61 -15.63 -6.70
N LEU A 211 0.24 -14.35 -6.57
CA LEU A 211 0.88 -13.25 -7.30
C LEU A 211 2.39 -13.23 -7.10
N PHE A 212 2.85 -13.18 -5.84
CA PHE A 212 4.28 -13.05 -5.56
C PHE A 212 5.08 -14.33 -5.83
N THR A 213 4.42 -15.50 -5.78
CA THR A 213 5.08 -16.78 -6.06
C THR A 213 5.21 -17.06 -7.56
N LEU A 214 4.20 -16.69 -8.34
CA LEU A 214 4.08 -17.08 -9.75
C LEU A 214 4.56 -16.00 -10.73
N ALA A 215 4.43 -14.72 -10.38
CA ALA A 215 4.86 -13.62 -11.25
C ALA A 215 6.27 -13.13 -10.88
N PRO A 216 7.08 -12.71 -11.86
CA PRO A 216 8.39 -12.08 -11.60
C PRO A 216 8.24 -10.83 -10.73
N PRO A 217 9.27 -10.47 -9.92
CA PRO A 217 9.15 -9.44 -8.87
C PRO A 217 8.62 -8.09 -9.36
N ALA A 218 9.08 -7.63 -10.53
CA ALA A 218 8.63 -6.37 -11.11
C ALA A 218 7.13 -6.39 -11.45
N ALA A 219 6.65 -7.45 -12.08
CA ALA A 219 5.24 -7.61 -12.41
C ALA A 219 4.39 -7.75 -11.14
N ALA A 220 4.83 -8.60 -10.20
CA ALA A 220 4.13 -8.85 -8.94
C ALA A 220 4.01 -7.56 -8.12
N PHE A 221 5.11 -6.85 -7.91
CA PHE A 221 5.11 -5.60 -7.15
C PHE A 221 4.31 -4.50 -7.87
N GLY A 222 4.42 -4.36 -9.20
CA GLY A 222 3.63 -3.39 -9.96
C GLY A 222 2.12 -3.60 -9.81
N ALA A 223 1.67 -4.85 -9.99
CA ALA A 223 0.27 -5.22 -9.85
C ALA A 223 -0.24 -5.06 -8.41
N TYR A 224 0.57 -5.45 -7.43
CA TYR A 224 0.25 -5.28 -6.02
C TYR A 224 0.20 -3.80 -5.61
N PHE A 225 1.28 -3.07 -5.83
CA PHE A 225 1.41 -1.68 -5.39
C PHE A 225 0.34 -0.79 -6.02
N GLY A 226 0.22 -0.80 -7.35
CA GLY A 226 -0.72 0.05 -8.06
C GLY A 226 -2.15 -0.48 -8.07
N GLY A 227 -2.33 -1.78 -8.32
CA GLY A 227 -3.63 -2.40 -8.52
C GLY A 227 -4.34 -2.86 -7.26
N TRP A 228 -3.62 -3.07 -6.15
CA TRP A 228 -4.17 -3.59 -4.90
C TRP A 228 -4.02 -2.60 -3.75
N HIS A 229 -2.79 -2.35 -3.31
CA HIS A 229 -2.50 -1.51 -2.14
C HIS A 229 -2.97 -0.07 -2.36
N ALA A 230 -2.53 0.57 -3.44
CA ALA A 230 -2.90 1.95 -3.74
C ALA A 230 -4.40 2.09 -4.01
N VAL A 231 -5.01 1.22 -4.81
CA VAL A 231 -6.46 1.26 -5.08
C VAL A 231 -7.28 1.16 -3.80
N ARG A 232 -6.92 0.24 -2.90
CA ARG A 232 -7.57 0.11 -1.58
C ARG A 232 -7.39 1.39 -0.77
N HIS A 233 -6.15 1.86 -0.63
CA HIS A 233 -5.86 3.07 0.13
C HIS A 233 -6.58 4.32 -0.41
N ILE A 234 -6.60 4.51 -1.73
CA ILE A 234 -7.35 5.59 -2.40
C ILE A 234 -8.83 5.51 -2.04
N GLY A 235 -9.44 4.32 -2.04
CA GLY A 235 -10.81 4.14 -1.60
C GLY A 235 -11.05 4.67 -0.18
N ARG A 236 -10.12 4.39 0.75
CA ARG A 236 -10.15 4.89 2.14
C ARG A 236 -10.06 6.41 2.18
N LEU A 237 -9.16 7.00 1.40
CA LEU A 237 -8.97 8.45 1.30
C LEU A 237 -10.19 9.16 0.69
N LEU A 238 -10.84 8.58 -0.32
CA LEU A 238 -12.06 9.13 -0.90
C LEU A 238 -13.19 9.22 0.12
N VAL A 239 -13.33 8.19 0.98
CA VAL A 239 -14.32 8.16 2.06
C VAL A 239 -13.94 9.14 3.19
N LEU A 240 -12.64 9.33 3.43
CA LEU A 240 -12.12 10.21 4.47
C LEU A 240 -12.32 11.70 4.16
N ASP A 241 -12.20 12.11 2.88
CA ASP A 241 -12.40 13.50 2.47
C ASP A 241 -13.84 13.95 2.72
N PRO A 242 -14.07 14.92 3.63
CA PRO A 242 -15.43 15.33 4.03
C PRO A 242 -16.24 15.92 2.87
N ARG A 243 -15.59 16.40 1.79
CA ARG A 243 -16.27 16.97 0.62
C ARG A 243 -16.96 15.90 -0.24
N ASN A 244 -16.56 14.65 -0.11
CA ASN A 244 -17.03 13.56 -0.97
C ASN A 244 -18.33 12.92 -0.46
N GLY A 245 -18.77 13.22 0.78
CA GLY A 245 -19.88 12.53 1.43
C GLY A 245 -21.19 12.51 0.62
N ALA A 246 -21.58 13.63 0.00
CA ALA A 246 -22.80 13.72 -0.80
C ALA A 246 -22.70 12.91 -2.11
N ASP A 247 -21.57 13.02 -2.82
CA ASP A 247 -21.33 12.29 -4.07
C ASP A 247 -21.27 10.78 -3.86
N LEU A 248 -20.54 10.32 -2.84
CA LEU A 248 -20.41 8.90 -2.52
C LEU A 248 -21.73 8.29 -2.05
N THR A 249 -22.55 9.02 -1.29
CA THR A 249 -23.89 8.57 -0.89
C THR A 249 -24.80 8.40 -2.12
N ALA A 250 -24.68 9.29 -3.10
CA ALA A 250 -25.39 9.18 -4.37
C ALA A 250 -24.75 8.19 -5.37
N GLY A 251 -23.65 7.52 -5.01
CA GLY A 251 -22.95 6.57 -5.88
C GLY A 251 -22.13 7.21 -7.00
N ARG A 252 -21.84 8.52 -6.93
CA ARG A 252 -21.02 9.24 -7.90
C ARG A 252 -19.55 9.22 -7.50
N LEU A 253 -18.68 8.71 -8.38
CA LEU A 253 -17.23 8.63 -8.15
C LEU A 253 -16.42 9.67 -8.95
N GLY A 254 -16.97 10.22 -10.02
CA GLY A 254 -16.24 11.14 -10.91
C GLY A 254 -15.70 12.37 -10.19
N ALA A 255 -16.55 13.11 -9.48
CA ALA A 255 -16.13 14.31 -8.73
C ALA A 255 -15.14 13.98 -7.59
N PRO A 256 -15.36 12.96 -6.73
CA PRO A 256 -14.37 12.50 -5.75
C PRO A 256 -13.00 12.17 -6.37
N LEU A 257 -12.97 11.40 -7.46
CA LEU A 257 -11.72 11.02 -8.14
C LEU A 257 -11.01 12.23 -8.75
N LEU A 258 -11.74 13.17 -9.35
CA LEU A 258 -11.16 14.38 -9.91
C LEU A 258 -10.53 15.27 -8.81
N ARG A 259 -11.20 15.43 -7.67
CA ARG A 259 -10.65 16.17 -6.52
C ARG A 259 -9.39 15.52 -5.96
N TYR A 260 -9.38 14.18 -5.90
CA TYR A 260 -8.21 13.41 -5.49
C TYR A 260 -7.05 13.58 -6.49
N ALA A 261 -7.29 13.34 -7.78
CA ALA A 261 -6.28 13.43 -8.82
C ALA A 261 -5.66 14.84 -8.91
N THR A 262 -6.49 15.88 -8.83
CA THR A 262 -6.02 17.28 -8.83
C THR A 262 -5.17 17.62 -7.60
N ALA A 263 -5.48 17.05 -6.44
CA ALA A 263 -4.68 17.23 -5.22
C ALA A 263 -3.36 16.44 -5.26
N ALA A 264 -3.36 15.27 -5.90
CA ALA A 264 -2.19 14.40 -6.01
C ALA A 264 -1.20 14.86 -7.10
N ALA A 265 -1.66 15.55 -8.14
CA ALA A 265 -0.90 15.81 -9.36
C ALA A 265 0.49 16.43 -9.11
N VAL A 266 0.57 17.53 -8.35
CA VAL A 266 1.85 18.22 -8.10
C VAL A 266 2.80 17.37 -7.26
N PRO A 267 2.41 16.83 -6.08
CA PRO A 267 3.31 15.98 -5.30
C PRO A 267 3.72 14.69 -6.03
N THR A 268 2.84 14.08 -6.82
CA THR A 268 3.19 12.95 -7.69
C THR A 268 4.25 13.36 -8.72
N GLY A 269 4.09 14.51 -9.38
CA GLY A 269 5.07 15.04 -10.33
C GLY A 269 6.45 15.26 -9.69
N VAL A 270 6.49 15.80 -8.47
CA VAL A 270 7.74 15.97 -7.70
C VAL A 270 8.41 14.63 -7.41
N ALA A 271 7.64 13.63 -6.98
CA ALA A 271 8.17 12.30 -6.70
C ALA A 271 8.69 11.60 -7.96
N LEU A 272 7.97 11.71 -9.09
CA LEU A 272 8.43 11.20 -10.40
C LEU A 272 9.70 11.91 -10.88
N ALA A 273 9.80 13.24 -10.68
CA ALA A 273 11.02 13.98 -10.98
C ALA A 273 12.19 13.52 -10.10
N GLY A 274 11.96 13.23 -8.82
CA GLY A 274 12.95 12.64 -7.92
C GLY A 274 13.45 11.27 -8.42
N ILE A 275 12.54 10.39 -8.87
CA ILE A 275 12.91 9.11 -9.50
C ILE A 275 13.78 9.38 -10.74
N ALA A 276 13.32 10.24 -11.66
CA ALA A 276 14.06 10.56 -12.87
C ALA A 276 15.46 11.10 -12.58
N LEU A 277 15.60 12.00 -11.60
CA LEU A 277 16.89 12.56 -11.19
C LEU A 277 17.84 11.48 -10.66
N LEU A 278 17.37 10.55 -9.82
CA LEU A 278 18.20 9.45 -9.34
C LEU A 278 18.63 8.50 -10.45
N VAL A 279 17.73 8.21 -11.41
CA VAL A 279 18.04 7.37 -12.57
C VAL A 279 19.11 8.02 -13.45
N LEU A 280 18.93 9.31 -13.78
CA LEU A 280 19.89 10.07 -14.58
C LEU A 280 21.24 10.23 -13.87
N GLY A 281 21.22 10.52 -12.56
CA GLY A 281 22.42 10.70 -11.76
C GLY A 281 23.23 9.42 -11.56
N ALA A 282 22.57 8.26 -11.48
CA ALA A 282 23.24 6.97 -11.35
C ALA A 282 23.97 6.54 -12.64
N GLN A 283 23.71 7.18 -13.78
CA GLN A 283 24.22 6.79 -15.11
C GLN A 283 23.96 5.30 -15.43
N ARG A 284 22.90 4.72 -14.87
CA ARG A 284 22.50 3.34 -15.13
C ARG A 284 21.16 3.32 -15.87
N PRO A 285 20.98 2.40 -16.83
CA PRO A 285 19.72 2.27 -17.56
C PRO A 285 18.59 1.67 -16.71
N ASP A 286 18.92 1.01 -15.59
CA ASP A 286 17.94 0.36 -14.72
C ASP A 286 17.34 1.37 -13.72
N TRP A 287 16.06 1.69 -13.93
CA TRP A 287 15.32 2.64 -13.10
C TRP A 287 14.74 2.05 -11.82
N THR A 288 14.74 0.71 -11.70
CA THR A 288 14.06 0.00 -10.60
C THR A 288 14.69 0.31 -9.23
N ALA A 289 16.02 0.41 -9.16
CA ALA A 289 16.74 0.77 -7.94
C ALA A 289 16.40 2.20 -7.49
N GLY A 290 16.41 3.17 -8.42
CA GLY A 290 16.03 4.56 -8.13
C GLY A 290 14.57 4.68 -7.68
N ALA A 291 13.66 3.97 -8.35
CA ALA A 291 12.27 3.90 -7.93
C ALA A 291 12.11 3.26 -6.54
N LEU A 292 12.81 2.15 -6.27
CA LEU A 292 12.78 1.50 -4.96
C LEU A 292 13.30 2.46 -3.86
N ALA A 293 14.42 3.14 -4.08
CA ALA A 293 14.98 4.09 -3.12
C ALA A 293 13.99 5.22 -2.80
N VAL A 294 13.37 5.83 -3.82
CA VAL A 294 12.35 6.89 -3.61
C VAL A 294 11.14 6.32 -2.88
N LEU A 295 10.61 5.18 -3.30
CA LEU A 295 9.46 4.56 -2.65
C LEU A 295 9.76 4.28 -1.17
N LEU A 296 10.89 3.65 -0.85
CA LEU A 296 11.29 3.38 0.54
C LEU A 296 11.46 4.67 1.35
N GLY A 297 12.10 5.70 0.77
CA GLY A 297 12.27 6.99 1.43
C GLY A 297 10.93 7.68 1.73
N LEU A 298 9.98 7.59 0.81
CA LEU A 298 8.62 8.14 0.97
C LEU A 298 7.74 7.30 1.91
N THR A 299 8.01 6.00 2.08
CA THR A 299 7.25 5.13 2.99
C THR A 299 7.26 5.63 4.42
N VAL A 300 8.38 6.16 4.91
CA VAL A 300 8.53 6.59 6.32
C VAL A 300 7.53 7.71 6.69
N PRO A 301 7.53 8.88 6.01
CA PRO A 301 6.53 9.91 6.28
C PRO A 301 5.11 9.44 5.98
N HIS A 302 4.90 8.67 4.90
CA HIS A 302 3.58 8.17 4.53
C HIS A 302 2.99 7.30 5.63
N MET A 303 3.76 6.36 6.16
CA MET A 303 3.34 5.48 7.25
C MET A 303 2.97 6.26 8.52
N ALA A 304 3.65 7.38 8.82
CA ALA A 304 3.28 8.23 9.96
C ALA A 304 1.91 8.89 9.75
N VAL A 305 1.61 9.33 8.53
CA VAL A 305 0.31 9.92 8.16
C VAL A 305 -0.80 8.87 8.18
N VAL A 306 -0.54 7.66 7.66
CA VAL A 306 -1.49 6.55 7.70
C VAL A 306 -1.76 6.11 9.14
N ALA A 307 -0.74 6.07 10.00
CA ALA A 307 -0.95 5.79 11.42
C ALA A 307 -1.85 6.83 12.12
N LEU A 308 -1.80 8.11 11.71
CA LEU A 308 -2.73 9.14 12.18
C LEU A 308 -4.17 8.85 11.71
N LEU A 309 -4.34 8.48 10.43
CA LEU A 309 -5.62 8.09 9.86
C LEU A 309 -6.23 6.93 10.68
N ASP A 310 -5.48 5.84 10.83
CA ASP A 310 -5.94 4.62 11.48
C ASP A 310 -6.31 4.83 12.95
N ARG A 311 -5.59 5.70 13.67
CA ARG A 311 -5.89 6.02 15.07
C ARG A 311 -7.22 6.75 15.26
N ARG A 312 -7.73 7.46 14.25
CA ARG A 312 -8.89 8.36 14.35
C ARG A 312 -10.13 7.90 13.56
N SER A 313 -10.00 6.91 12.67
CA SER A 313 -11.15 6.22 12.05
C SER A 313 -12.25 5.75 13.04
N PRO A 314 -11.95 5.33 14.28
CA PRO A 314 -12.98 4.93 15.26
C PRO A 314 -13.94 6.05 15.69
N ALA A 315 -13.50 7.31 15.71
CA ALA A 315 -14.29 8.41 16.30
C ALA A 315 -15.46 8.87 15.41
N ARG A 316 -15.39 8.65 14.09
CA ARG A 316 -16.44 9.10 13.14
C ARG A 316 -17.65 8.19 13.07
N LEU A 317 -17.47 6.89 13.32
CA LEU A 317 -18.59 5.94 13.32
C LEU A 317 -19.46 6.10 14.57
N GLN A 318 -18.88 6.57 15.68
CA GLN A 318 -19.61 6.80 16.94
C GLN A 318 -20.31 8.17 17.03
N GLN A 319 -19.89 9.17 16.25
CA GLN A 319 -20.42 10.54 16.31
C GLN A 319 -21.55 10.85 15.32
N GLN A 320 -22.17 9.86 14.68
CA GLN A 320 -23.46 10.09 14.01
C GLN A 320 -24.59 9.92 15.03
N PRO A 321 -25.28 11.00 15.46
CA PRO A 321 -26.51 10.82 16.20
C PRO A 321 -27.48 10.13 15.25
N VAL A 322 -28.00 8.98 15.66
CA VAL A 322 -29.26 8.48 15.12
C VAL A 322 -30.28 9.56 15.43
N ARG A 323 -30.63 10.41 14.44
CA ARG A 323 -31.82 11.24 14.55
C ARG A 323 -33.00 10.28 14.54
N VAL A 324 -33.43 9.88 15.72
CA VAL A 324 -34.78 9.36 15.92
C VAL A 324 -35.68 10.55 15.67
N ASP A 325 -36.41 10.52 14.56
CA ASP A 325 -37.44 11.51 14.26
C ASP A 325 -38.60 11.28 15.24
N PRO A 326 -38.90 12.21 16.17
CA PRO A 326 -39.98 12.01 17.14
C PRO A 326 -41.37 12.23 16.52
N SER A 327 -41.48 12.54 15.23
CA SER A 327 -42.75 12.97 14.62
C SER A 327 -43.62 11.87 13.99
N ALA A 328 -43.25 10.60 14.10
CA ALA A 328 -44.11 9.48 13.70
C ALA A 328 -44.85 8.89 14.93
N GLY A 329 -45.70 9.70 15.55
CA GLY A 329 -46.47 9.32 16.73
C GLY A 329 -47.51 10.38 17.09
N GLY A 330 -48.42 10.64 16.15
CA GLY A 330 -49.64 11.42 16.35
C GLY A 330 -50.78 10.73 15.63
#